data_AF-A0A850LPF9-F1
#
_entry.id   AF-A0A850LPF9-F1
#
_cell.length_a   1.000
_cell.length_b   1.000
_cell.length_c   1.000
_cell.angle_alpha   90.00
_cell.angle_beta   90.00
_cell.angle_gamma   90.00
#
_symmetry.space_group_name_H-M   'P 1'
#
loop_
_entity.id
_entity.type
_entity.pdbx_description
1 polymer ?
#
loop_
_entity_poly.entity_id
_entity_poly.type
_entity_poly.pdbx_seq_one_letter_code
_entity_poly.pdbx_strand_id
1 'polypeptide(L)'
;MDIKKINPAINQYCFAERLKSFTIILINNVLRYKDITQTNKEISSEEILKWFLNDLIRETELAINITKGTHFQSALTLINNAFSKFPQNSEGVIQNLRDALTKITTQASNAYSKL
;
A
#
# COMPACT_ATOMS: atom_id res chain seq x y z
N MET A 1 -31.31 -10.91 -1.41
CA MET A 1 -29.94 -11.44 -1.46
C MET A 1 -29.52 -11.68 -0.03
N ASP A 2 -29.67 -12.92 0.46
CA ASP A 2 -29.27 -13.26 1.83
C ASP A 2 -27.76 -13.08 1.94
N ILE A 3 -27.34 -12.05 2.68
CA ILE A 3 -25.95 -11.85 3.09
C ILE A 3 -25.68 -12.95 4.13
N LYS A 4 -25.51 -14.18 3.64
CA LYS A 4 -25.05 -15.32 4.43
C LYS A 4 -23.82 -14.84 5.19
N LYS A 5 -23.91 -14.95 6.52
CA LYS A 5 -22.88 -14.63 7.52
C LYS A 5 -21.48 -14.71 6.91
N ILE A 6 -20.85 -13.55 6.72
CA ILE A 6 -19.44 -13.46 6.32
C ILE A 6 -18.66 -14.38 7.26
N ASN A 7 -17.94 -15.37 6.70
CA ASN A 7 -17.21 -16.34 7.50
C ASN A 7 -16.20 -15.59 8.39
N PRO A 8 -16.33 -15.63 9.73
CA PRO A 8 -15.44 -14.92 10.63
C PRO A 8 -13.96 -15.23 10.39
N ALA A 9 -13.64 -16.44 9.93
CA ALA A 9 -12.28 -16.84 9.60
C ALA A 9 -11.71 -16.08 8.38
N ILE A 10 -12.55 -15.78 7.36
CA ILE A 10 -12.12 -15.00 6.19
C ILE A 10 -11.78 -13.56 6.61
N ASN A 11 -12.62 -12.96 7.46
CA ASN A 11 -12.35 -11.62 7.98
C ASN A 11 -11.07 -11.60 8.83
N GLN A 12 -10.90 -12.57 9.73
CA GLN A 12 -9.69 -12.69 10.54
C GLN A 12 -8.44 -12.83 9.67
N TYR A 13 -8.48 -13.68 8.64
CA TYR A 13 -7.38 -13.84 7.70
C TYR A 13 -7.06 -12.52 6.98
N CYS A 14 -8.05 -11.86 6.38
CA CYS A 14 -7.85 -10.59 5.67
C CYS A 14 -7.29 -9.48 6.58
N PHE A 15 -7.78 -9.37 7.82
CA PHE A 15 -7.26 -8.41 8.79
C PHE A 15 -5.83 -8.75 9.22
N ALA A 16 -5.52 -10.03 9.46
CA ALA A 16 -4.17 -10.46 9.80
C ALA A 16 -3.17 -10.16 8.67
N GLU A 17 -3.54 -10.43 7.41
CA GLU A 17 -2.71 -10.10 6.24
C GLU A 17 -2.46 -8.59 6.11
N ARG A 18 -3.49 -7.77 6.34
CA ARG A 18 -3.35 -6.31 6.35
C ARG A 18 -2.38 -5.84 7.44
N LEU A 19 -2.52 -6.34 8.67
CA LEU A 19 -1.63 -5.99 9.77
C LEU A 19 -0.19 -6.43 9.46
N LYS A 20 0.00 -7.63 8.91
CA LYS A 20 1.30 -8.14 8.49
C LYS A 20 1.99 -7.21 7.51
N SER A 21 1.33 -6.78 6.43
CA SER A 21 1.92 -5.83 5.47
C SER A 21 2.30 -4.50 6.14
N PHE A 22 1.45 -3.94 7.02
CA PHE A 22 1.82 -2.73 7.76
C PHE A 22 3.03 -2.93 8.68
N THR A 23 3.12 -4.07 9.36
CA THR A 23 4.27 -4.40 10.20
C THR A 23 5.55 -4.53 9.37
N ILE A 24 5.49 -5.16 8.20
CA ILE A 24 6.65 -5.27 7.28
C ILE A 24 7.12 -3.89 6.83
N ILE A 25 6.20 -3.01 6.40
CA ILE A 25 6.52 -1.63 6.02
C ILE A 25 7.20 -0.91 7.21
N LEU A 26 6.63 -1.02 8.41
CA LEU A 26 7.20 -0.36 9.59
C LEU A 26 8.60 -0.88 9.92
N ILE A 27 8.82 -2.20 9.90
CA ILE A 27 10.14 -2.80 10.15
C ILE A 27 11.18 -2.26 9.16
N ASN A 28 10.85 -2.21 7.87
CA ASN A 28 11.77 -1.69 6.84
C ASN A 28 12.14 -0.22 7.08
N ASN A 29 11.18 0.60 7.50
CA ASN A 29 11.41 2.02 7.79
C ASN A 29 12.23 2.21 9.07
N VAL A 30 11.99 1.41 10.12
CA VAL A 30 12.77 1.44 11.36
C VAL A 30 14.22 1.03 11.11
N LEU A 31 14.46 -0.01 10.30
CA LEU A 31 15.82 -0.43 9.93
C LEU A 31 16.56 0.67 9.18
N ARG A 32 15.93 1.29 8.17
CA ARG A 32 16.54 2.42 7.44
C ARG A 32 16.84 3.62 8.35
N TYR A 33 15.90 3.96 9.23
CA TYR A 33 16.09 5.07 10.17
C TYR A 33 17.28 4.82 11.12
N LYS A 34 17.41 3.59 11.62
CA LYS A 34 18.55 3.18 12.44
C LYS A 34 19.86 3.33 11.68
N ASP A 35 19.94 2.84 10.45
CA ASP A 35 21.16 2.91 9.64
C ASP A 35 21.59 4.37 9.38
N ILE A 36 20.63 5.27 9.14
CA ILE A 36 20.91 6.68 8.87
C ILE A 36 21.34 7.44 10.13
N THR A 37 20.66 7.22 11.25
CA THR A 37 21.02 7.88 12.52
C THR A 37 22.40 7.44 13.02
N GLN A 38 22.82 6.21 12.74
CA GLN A 38 24.20 5.75 12.99
C GLN A 38 25.26 6.49 12.17
N THR A 39 24.88 7.11 11.04
CA THR A 39 25.78 7.90 10.20
C THR A 39 25.78 9.40 10.50
N ASN A 40 25.15 9.84 11.60
CA ASN A 40 24.95 11.26 11.95
C ASN A 40 24.31 12.12 10.83
N LYS A 41 23.57 11.48 9.92
CA LYS A 41 22.83 12.20 8.89
C LYS A 41 21.46 12.61 9.42
N GLU A 42 21.12 13.88 9.24
CA GLU A 42 19.77 14.37 9.46
C GLU A 42 18.86 13.89 8.33
N ILE A 43 17.64 13.46 8.68
CA ILE A 43 16.65 13.00 7.72
C ILE A 43 15.44 13.93 7.72
N SER A 44 15.04 14.38 6.54
CA SER A 44 13.86 15.21 6.39
C SER A 44 12.59 14.36 6.44
N SER A 45 11.48 14.96 6.87
CA SER A 45 10.16 14.33 6.84
C SER A 45 9.74 13.91 5.42
N GLU A 46 10.20 14.66 4.40
CA GLU A 46 9.98 14.33 2.99
C GLU A 46 10.61 12.98 2.63
N GLU A 47 11.84 12.75 3.05
CA GLU A 47 12.56 11.51 2.77
C GLU A 47 11.88 10.30 3.43
N ILE A 48 11.40 10.47 4.67
CA ILE A 48 10.61 9.46 5.38
C ILE A 48 9.34 9.13 4.58
N LEU A 49 8.59 10.13 4.12
CA LEU A 49 7.37 9.90 3.32
C LEU A 49 7.66 9.21 1.98
N LYS A 50 8.79 9.51 1.33
CA LYS A 50 9.23 8.80 0.13
C LYS A 50 9.50 7.32 0.41
N TRP A 51 10.02 6.97 1.59
CA TRP A 51 10.22 5.57 1.95
C TRP A 51 8.90 4.81 2.03
N PHE A 52 7.89 5.39 2.68
CA PHE A 52 6.55 4.80 2.76
C PHE A 52 5.94 4.60 1.36
N LEU A 53 6.06 5.59 0.46
CA LEU A 53 5.57 5.45 -0.91
C LEU A 53 6.32 4.34 -1.67
N ASN A 54 7.65 4.25 -1.52
CA ASN A 54 8.45 3.20 -2.13
C ASN A 54 8.13 1.79 -1.58
N ASP A 55 7.82 1.67 -0.29
CA ASP A 55 7.36 0.42 0.30
C ASP A 55 5.97 0.03 -0.23
N LEU A 56 5.06 1.00 -0.35
CA LEU A 56 3.72 0.77 -0.93
C LEU A 56 3.79 0.32 -2.39
N ILE A 57 4.69 0.90 -3.19
CA ILE A 57 4.95 0.48 -4.57
C ILE A 57 5.33 -1.01 -4.62
N ARG A 58 6.31 -1.42 -3.81
CA ARG A 58 6.77 -2.83 -3.77
C ARG A 58 5.71 -3.81 -3.32
N GLU A 59 4.93 -3.47 -2.28
CA GLU A 59 3.82 -4.32 -1.83
C GLU A 59 2.75 -4.46 -2.93
N THR A 60 2.50 -3.39 -3.69
CA THR A 60 1.56 -3.42 -4.82
C THR A 60 2.09 -4.27 -5.97
N GLU A 61 3.39 -4.18 -6.29
CA GLU A 61 4.07 -5.04 -7.27
C GLU A 61 3.99 -6.52 -6.89
N LEU A 62 4.23 -6.83 -5.61
CA LEU A 62 4.08 -8.19 -5.09
C LEU A 62 2.64 -8.70 -5.25
N ALA A 63 1.65 -7.86 -4.91
CA ALA A 63 0.23 -8.20 -5.09
C ALA A 63 -0.11 -8.48 -6.56
N ILE A 64 0.41 -7.67 -7.51
CA ILE A 64 0.26 -7.92 -8.95
C ILE A 64 0.91 -9.25 -9.34
N ASN A 65 2.12 -9.52 -8.86
CA ASN A 65 2.87 -10.72 -9.21
C ASN A 65 2.15 -12.00 -8.78
N ILE A 66 1.55 -12.00 -7.58
CA ILE A 66 0.83 -13.14 -7.00
C ILE A 66 -0.55 -13.30 -7.65
N THR A 67 -1.32 -12.22 -7.77
CA THR A 67 -2.75 -12.31 -8.12
C THR A 67 -3.04 -12.10 -9.60
N LYS A 68 -2.11 -11.49 -10.35
CA LYS A 68 -2.31 -11.00 -11.72
C LYS A 68 -3.52 -10.05 -11.87
N GLY A 69 -3.91 -9.36 -10.79
CA GLY A 69 -5.06 -8.46 -10.77
C GLY A 69 -4.86 -7.16 -11.56
N THR A 70 -5.73 -6.89 -12.53
CA THR A 70 -5.67 -5.68 -13.38
C THR A 70 -5.91 -4.38 -12.59
N HIS A 71 -6.74 -4.41 -11.55
CA HIS A 71 -6.93 -3.23 -10.72
C HIS A 71 -5.70 -2.93 -9.84
N PHE A 72 -4.93 -3.93 -9.42
CA PHE A 72 -3.66 -3.67 -8.75
C PHE A 72 -2.64 -3.02 -9.69
N GLN A 73 -2.61 -3.41 -10.97
CA GLN A 73 -1.78 -2.73 -11.97
C GLN A 73 -2.17 -1.26 -12.13
N SER A 74 -3.48 -0.97 -12.20
CA SER A 74 -3.96 0.41 -12.24
C SER A 74 -3.62 1.19 -10.97
N ALA A 75 -3.72 0.55 -9.79
CA ALA A 75 -3.32 1.14 -8.52
C ALA A 75 -1.83 1.50 -8.51
N LEU A 76 -0.97 0.59 -9.00
CA LEU A 76 0.47 0.82 -9.09
C LEU A 76 0.79 2.04 -9.98
N THR A 77 0.15 2.19 -11.13
CA THR A 77 0.32 3.37 -11.98
C THR A 77 -0.02 4.66 -11.24
N LEU A 78 -1.13 4.67 -10.50
CA LEU A 78 -1.55 5.83 -9.70
C LEU A 78 -0.58 6.12 -8.55
N ILE A 79 -0.08 5.10 -7.84
CA ILE A 79 0.91 5.26 -6.78
C ILE A 79 2.22 5.81 -7.35
N ASN A 80 2.70 5.32 -8.50
CA ASN A 80 3.88 5.86 -9.18
C ASN A 80 3.69 7.33 -9.60
N ASN A 81 2.49 7.70 -10.07
CA ASN A 81 2.14 9.08 -10.35
C ASN A 81 2.08 9.95 -9.09
N ALA A 82 1.72 9.39 -7.94
CA ALA A 82 1.82 10.08 -6.66
C ALA A 82 3.29 10.31 -6.30
N PHE A 83 4.12 9.27 -6.41
CA PHE A 83 5.55 9.34 -6.12
C PHE A 83 6.28 10.39 -6.98
N SER A 84 6.02 10.43 -8.29
CA SER A 84 6.69 11.37 -9.20
C SER A 84 6.29 12.84 -9.01
N LYS A 85 5.13 13.10 -8.39
CA LYS A 85 4.63 14.46 -8.08
C LYS A 85 4.99 14.92 -6.66
N PHE A 86 5.57 14.06 -5.85
CA PHE A 86 5.89 14.35 -4.46
C PHE A 86 7.29 15.00 -4.33
N PRO A 87 7.46 16.05 -3.51
CA PRO A 87 6.45 16.71 -2.67
C PRO A 87 5.72 17.89 -3.32
N GLN A 88 6.05 18.23 -4.58
CA GLN A 88 5.71 19.53 -5.19
C GLN A 88 4.20 19.75 -5.39
N ASN A 89 3.40 18.68 -5.47
CA ASN A 89 1.96 18.75 -5.66
C ASN A 89 1.21 17.83 -4.68
N SER A 90 1.07 18.26 -3.44
CA SER A 90 0.45 17.49 -2.35
C SER A 90 -1.01 17.09 -2.65
N GLU A 91 -1.81 17.98 -3.22
CA GLU A 91 -3.19 17.66 -3.63
C GLU A 91 -3.23 16.55 -4.68
N GLY A 92 -2.37 16.65 -5.71
CA GLY A 92 -2.23 15.64 -6.75
C GLY A 92 -1.71 14.30 -6.21
N VAL A 93 -0.84 14.31 -5.21
CA VAL A 93 -0.37 13.11 -4.50
C VAL A 93 -1.54 12.44 -3.77
N ILE A 94 -2.28 13.19 -2.95
CA ILE A 94 -3.42 12.67 -2.18
C ILE A 94 -4.50 12.12 -3.12
N GLN A 95 -4.80 12.83 -4.20
CA GLN A 95 -5.79 12.39 -5.18
C GLN A 95 -5.39 11.07 -5.83
N ASN A 96 -4.16 10.95 -6.31
CA ASN A 96 -3.67 9.70 -6.90
C ASN A 96 -3.73 8.53 -5.90
N LEU A 97 -3.40 8.75 -4.61
CA LEU A 97 -3.49 7.72 -3.57
C LEU A 97 -4.94 7.31 -3.26
N ARG A 98 -5.89 8.26 -3.25
CA ARG A 98 -7.33 7.97 -3.11
C ARG A 98 -7.86 7.13 -4.27
N ASP A 99 -7.44 7.47 -5.49
CA ASP A 99 -7.83 6.72 -6.67
C ASP A 99 -7.20 5.31 -6.68
N ALA A 100 -5.94 5.19 -6.26
CA ALA A 100 -5.28 3.89 -6.08
C ALA A 100 -6.01 3.02 -5.06
N LEU A 101 -6.40 3.59 -3.91
CA LEU A 101 -7.19 2.91 -2.90
C LEU A 101 -8.52 2.39 -3.48
N THR A 102 -9.19 3.18 -4.31
CA THR A 102 -10.43 2.77 -4.98
C THR A 102 -10.21 1.57 -5.91
N LYS A 103 -9.09 1.51 -6.63
CA LYS A 103 -8.76 0.34 -7.47
C LYS A 103 -8.50 -0.90 -6.61
N ILE A 104 -7.75 -0.76 -5.52
CA ILE A 104 -7.46 -1.85 -4.57
C ILE A 104 -8.76 -2.40 -3.96
N THR A 105 -9.66 -1.53 -3.50
CA THR A 105 -10.93 -1.97 -2.92
C THR A 105 -11.85 -2.59 -3.96
N THR A 106 -11.84 -2.11 -5.21
CA THR A 106 -12.55 -2.75 -6.32
C THR A 106 -12.04 -4.17 -6.56
N GLN A 107 -10.72 -4.39 -6.55
CA GLN A 107 -10.14 -5.73 -6.67
C GLN A 107 -10.59 -6.65 -5.53
N ALA A 108 -10.59 -6.14 -4.30
CA ALA A 108 -11.03 -6.89 -3.13
C ALA A 108 -12.52 -7.26 -3.23
N SER A 109 -13.39 -6.32 -3.62
CA SER A 109 -14.83 -6.58 -3.84
C SER A 109 -15.07 -7.63 -4.93
N ASN A 110 -14.32 -7.58 -6.03
CA ASN A 110 -14.41 -8.55 -7.12
C ASN A 110 -13.91 -9.95 -6.73
N ALA A 111 -12.95 -10.04 -5.80
CA ALA A 111 -12.53 -11.32 -5.24
C ALA A 111 -13.57 -11.87 -4.26
N TYR A 112 -14.13 -10.99 -3.42
CA TYR A 112 -15.13 -11.35 -2.43
C TYR A 112 -16.43 -11.88 -3.05
N SER A 113 -16.88 -11.30 -4.16
CA SER A 113 -18.10 -11.77 -4.85
C SER A 113 -17.99 -13.19 -5.43
N LYS A 114 -16.78 -13.77 -5.44
CA LYS A 114 -16.50 -15.14 -5.91
C LYS A 114 -16.36 -16.15 -4.77
N LEU A 115 -16.43 -15.71 -3.51
CA LEU A 115 -16.40 -16.54 -2.31
C LEU A 115 -17.83 -16.90 -1.86
#